data_AF-A0A662VYV9-F1
#
_entry.id   AF-A0A662VYV9-F1
#
_cell.length_a   1.000
_cell.length_b   1.000
_cell.length_c   1.000
_cell.angle_alpha   90.00
_cell.angle_beta   90.00
_cell.angle_gamma   90.00
#
_symmetry.space_group_name_H-M   'P 1'
#
loop_
_entity.id
_entity.type
_entity.pdbx_description
1 polymer ?
#
loop_
_entity_poly.entity_id
_entity_poly.type
_entity_poly.pdbx_seq_one_letter_code
_entity_poly.pdbx_strand_id
1 'polypeptide(L)' 'SPKTTGEIRIILQKPGHIQPELWVKVEYGEKVSKDELPTLEQEISKAIREKILVTPKIELVPPGSLERSEYKTIFFER' A
#
# COMPACT_ATOMS: atom_id res chain seq x y z
N SER A 1 -17.69 5.66 5.30
CA SER A 1 -16.76 6.01 4.19
C SER A 1 -15.62 5.01 4.20
N PRO A 2 -15.06 4.60 3.06
CA PRO A 2 -13.95 3.65 3.04
C PRO A 2 -12.68 4.25 3.68
N LYS A 3 -11.90 3.42 4.38
CA LYS A 3 -10.64 3.82 5.04
C LYS A 3 -9.47 3.97 4.05
N THR A 4 -9.59 3.43 2.84
CA THR A 4 -8.59 3.52 1.76
C THR A 4 -9.29 3.90 0.45
N THR A 5 -8.55 4.44 -0.52
CA THR A 5 -9.11 4.72 -1.86
C THR A 5 -9.14 3.48 -2.75
N GLY A 6 -8.37 2.44 -2.39
CA GLY A 6 -8.18 1.23 -3.19
C GLY A 6 -6.95 1.28 -4.09
N GLU A 7 -6.29 2.44 -4.21
CA GLU A 7 -5.05 2.58 -4.97
C GLU A 7 -3.86 2.01 -4.19
N ILE A 8 -3.10 1.14 -4.86
CA ILE A 8 -1.94 0.44 -4.30
C ILE A 8 -0.77 0.43 -5.29
N ARG A 9 0.46 0.51 -4.76
CA ARG A 9 1.69 0.26 -5.52
C ARG A 9 2.60 -0.71 -4.78
N ILE A 10 3.15 -1.68 -5.48
CA ILE A 10 4.22 -2.56 -5.02
C ILE A 10 5.53 -1.93 -5.45
N ILE A 11 6.39 -1.63 -4.50
CA ILE A 11 7.69 -1.01 -4.75
C ILE A 11 8.75 -2.10 -4.85
N LEU A 12 9.49 -2.12 -5.95
CA LEU A 12 10.66 -2.97 -6.10
C LEU A 12 11.93 -2.14 -5.88
N GLN A 13 12.48 -2.11 -4.66
CA GLN A 13 13.59 -1.19 -4.36
C GLN A 13 14.89 -1.47 -5.14
N LYS A 14 15.13 -2.72 -5.57
CA LYS A 14 16.32 -3.10 -6.34
C LYS A 14 16.01 -4.21 -7.35
N PRO A 15 16.53 -4.12 -8.59
CA PRO A 15 16.42 -5.20 -9.56
C PRO A 15 17.27 -6.40 -9.11
N GLY A 16 16.77 -7.63 -9.33
CA GLY A 16 17.56 -8.86 -9.26
C GLY A 16 17.80 -9.49 -7.88
N HIS A 17 17.35 -8.88 -6.77
CA HIS A 17 17.48 -9.47 -5.44
C HIS A 17 16.11 -9.85 -4.86
N ILE A 18 15.98 -11.09 -4.38
CA ILE A 18 14.84 -11.53 -3.58
C ILE A 18 14.91 -10.78 -2.24
N GLN A 19 14.00 -9.83 -2.03
CA GLN A 19 13.87 -9.15 -0.74
C GLN A 19 12.93 -9.95 0.16
N PRO A 20 13.25 -10.08 1.45
CA PRO A 20 12.39 -10.79 2.40
C PRO A 20 11.08 -10.03 2.69
N GLU A 21 11.06 -8.72 2.46
CA GLU A 21 9.94 -7.83 2.79
C GLU A 21 9.31 -7.25 1.52
N LEU A 22 7.98 -7.36 1.41
CA LEU A 22 7.21 -6.76 0.33
C LEU A 22 6.86 -5.31 0.66
N TRP A 23 7.38 -4.35 -0.09
CA TRP A 23 7.06 -2.94 0.10
C TRP A 23 5.81 -2.57 -0.69
N VAL A 24 4.83 -1.96 -0.01
CA VAL A 24 3.56 -1.57 -0.62
C VAL A 24 3.18 -0.16 -0.19
N LYS A 25 2.96 0.76 -1.14
CA LYS A 25 2.30 2.03 -0.92
C LYS A 25 0.78 1.86 -1.05
N VAL A 26 0.03 2.45 -0.12
CA VAL A 26 -1.43 2.41 -0.11
C VAL A 26 -1.96 3.81 0.18
N GLU A 27 -2.93 4.25 -0.63
CA GLU A 27 -3.63 5.51 -0.35
C GLU A 27 -4.67 5.34 0.76
N TYR A 28 -4.55 6.18 1.80
CA TYR A 28 -5.58 6.29 2.82
C TYR A 28 -6.74 7.18 2.35
N GLY A 29 -7.94 6.96 2.91
CA GLY A 29 -9.13 7.71 2.53
C GLY A 29 -9.15 9.15 3.06
N GLU A 30 -9.82 10.06 2.36
CA GLU A 30 -9.88 11.50 2.69
C GLU A 30 -10.36 11.83 4.12
N LYS A 31 -11.09 10.92 4.75
CA LYS A 31 -11.65 11.11 6.10
C LYS A 31 -10.84 10.42 7.21
N VAL A 32 -9.71 9.80 6.87
CA VAL A 32 -8.83 9.15 7.84
C VAL A 32 -7.93 10.21 8.47
N SER A 33 -7.97 10.33 9.80
CA SER A 33 -7.05 11.20 10.53
C SER A 33 -5.63 10.65 10.51
N LYS A 34 -4.63 11.54 10.64
CA LYS A 34 -3.23 11.14 10.79
C LYS A 34 -3.00 10.22 12.00
N ASP A 35 -3.79 10.40 13.06
CA ASP A 35 -3.70 9.57 14.27
C ASP A 35 -4.20 8.14 14.05
N GLU A 36 -5.01 7.91 13.02
CA GLU A 36 -5.55 6.59 12.67
C GLU A 36 -4.61 5.81 11.72
N LEU A 37 -3.62 6.48 11.12
CA LEU A 37 -2.70 5.87 10.15
C LEU A 37 -1.92 4.68 10.73
N PRO A 38 -1.36 4.73 11.96
CA PRO A 38 -0.64 3.58 12.52
C PRO A 38 -1.53 2.35 12.67
N THR A 39 -2.79 2.53 13.08
CA THR A 39 -3.76 1.43 13.20
C THR A 39 -4.13 0.89 11.83
N LEU A 40 -4.37 1.76 10.85
CA LEU A 40 -4.69 1.36 9.48
C LEU A 40 -3.55 0.57 8.82
N GLU A 41 -2.30 0.99 9.05
CA GLU A 41 -1.11 0.27 8.58
C GLU A 41 -1.08 -1.17 9.10
N GLN A 42 -1.32 -1.35 10.40
CA GLN A 42 -1.37 -2.66 11.04
C GLN A 42 -2.53 -3.53 10.53
N GLU A 43 -3.72 -2.94 10.35
CA GLU A 43 -4.88 -3.63 9.77
C GLU A 43 -4.58 -4.17 8.37
N ILE A 44 -3.97 -3.34 7.51
CA ILE A 44 -3.61 -3.71 6.14
C ILE A 44 -2.51 -4.78 6.14
N SER A 45 -1.45 -4.59 6.92
CA SER A 45 -0.34 -5.54 7.01
C SER A 45 -0.82 -6.92 7.50
N LYS A 46 -1.69 -6.94 8.52
CA LYS A 46 -2.32 -8.18 9.02
C LYS A 46 -3.17 -8.85 7.94
N ALA A 47 -4.02 -8.10 7.24
CA ALA A 47 -4.88 -8.64 6.20
C ALA A 47 -4.08 -9.26 5.03
N ILE A 48 -2.96 -8.64 4.64
CA ILE A 48 -2.06 -9.19 3.61
C ILE A 48 -1.39 -10.47 4.12
N ARG A 49 -0.85 -10.45 5.34
CA ARG A 49 -0.21 -11.63 5.95
C ARG A 49 -1.16 -12.83 6.04
N GLU A 50 -2.42 -12.60 6.38
CA GLU A 50 -3.44 -13.66 6.46
C GLU A 50 -3.79 -14.25 5.09
N LYS A 51 -3.69 -13.46 4.01
CA LYS A 51 -4.07 -13.89 2.66
C LYS A 51 -2.93 -14.54 1.87
N ILE A 52 -1.71 -14.01 2.00
CA ILE A 52 -0.58 -14.42 1.15
C ILE A 52 0.66 -14.85 1.94
N LEU A 53 0.58 -14.93 3.27
CA LEU A 53 1.64 -15.42 4.18
C LEU A 53 2.96 -14.62 4.13
N VAL A 54 2.93 -13.41 3.59
CA VAL A 54 4.06 -12.47 3.57
C VAL A 54 3.73 -11.31 4.50
N THR A 55 4.73 -10.85 5.27
CA THR A 55 4.60 -9.62 6.08
C THR A 55 5.09 -8.44 5.24
N PRO A 56 4.18 -7.57 4.76
CA PRO A 56 4.58 -6.41 3.98
C PRO A 56 4.99 -5.24 4.89
N LYS A 57 5.80 -4.34 4.32
CA LYS A 57 5.99 -2.97 4.83
C LYS A 57 5.03 -2.04 4.10
N ILE A 58 4.13 -1.40 4.83
CA ILE A 58 3.08 -0.56 4.28
C ILE A 58 3.47 0.91 4.44
N GLU A 59 3.47 1.65 3.35
CA GLU A 59 3.63 3.10 3.32
C GLU A 59 2.27 3.74 3.00
N LEU A 60 1.69 4.44 3.98
CA LEU A 60 0.42 5.15 3.78
C LEU A 60 0.67 6.53 3.18
N VAL A 61 0.06 6.79 2.03
CA VAL A 61 0.20 8.04 1.28
C VAL A 61 -1.14 8.78 1.15
N PRO A 62 -1.13 10.12 1.04
CA PRO A 62 -2.36 10.91 0.92
C PRO A 62 -3.23 10.48 -0.26
N PRO A 63 -4.57 10.64 -0.17
CA PRO A 63 -5.47 10.35 -1.27
C PRO A 63 -5.10 11.18 -2.51
N GLY A 64 -5.04 10.53 -3.68
CA GLY A 64 -4.71 11.16 -4.96
C GLY A 64 -3.21 11.44 -5.18
N SER A 65 -2.33 10.84 -4.37
CA SER A 65 -0.88 10.96 -4.53
C SER A 65 -0.28 9.89 -5.46
N LEU A 66 -0.97 8.77 -5.66
CA LEU A 66 -0.60 7.76 -6.64
C LEU A 66 -1.17 8.15 -8.00
N GLU A 67 -0.33 8.18 -9.03
CA GLU A 67 -0.76 8.50 -10.38
C GLU A 67 -1.87 7.54 -10.83
N ARG A 68 -3.01 8.10 -11.23
CA ARG A 68 -4.12 7.32 -11.77
C ARG A 68 -3.86 7.06 -13.24
N SER A 69 -3.75 5.78 -13.59
CA SER A 69 -3.73 5.36 -14.99
C SER A 69 -5.17 5.37 -15.50
N GLU A 70 -5.46 6.08 -16.58
CA GLU A 70 -6.76 5.99 -17.29
C GLU A 70 -6.98 4.62 -17.95
N TYR A 71 -5.93 3.79 -18.02
CA TYR A 71 -5.93 2.42 -18.52
C TYR A 71 -5.68 1.41 -17.38
N LYS A 72 -5.24 0.18 -17.69
CA LYS A 72 -4.95 -0.87 -16.70
C LYS A 72 -4.03 -0.36 -15.59
N THR A 73 -4.46 -0.49 -14.32
CA THR A 73 -3.68 -0.10 -13.14
C THR A 73 -2.30 -0.73 -13.18
N ILE A 74 -1.27 0.11 -13.09
CA ILE A 74 0.11 -0.33 -13.30
C ILE A 74 0.75 -1.04 -12.11
N PHE A 75 0.26 -1.03 -10.87
CA PHE A 75 0.81 -1.74 -9.68
C PHE A 75 2.30 -1.60 -9.31
N PHE A 76 3.28 -1.59 -10.22
CA PHE A 76 4.70 -1.63 -9.90
C PHE A 76 5.35 -0.25 -10.02
N GLU A 77 6.14 0.11 -9.02
CA GLU A 77 7.05 1.26 -9.01
C GLU A 77 8.51 0.75 -9.01
N ARG A 78 9.38 1.39 -9.79
CA ARG A 78 10.80 1.00 -9.95
C ARG A 78 11.71 1.71 -8.96
#